data_AF-A0A2V6QVN2-F1
#
_entry.id   AF-A0A2V6QVN2-F1
#
_cell.length_a   1.000
_cell.length_b   1.000
_cell.length_c   1.000
_cell.angle_alpha   90.00
_cell.angle_beta   90.00
_cell.angle_gamma   90.00
#
_symmetry.space_group_name_H-M   'P 1'
#
loop_
_entity.id
_entity.type
_entity.pdbx_description
1 polymer ?
#
loop_
_entity_poly.entity_id
_entity_poly.type
_entity_poly.pdbx_seq_one_letter_code
_entity_poly.pdbx_strand_id
1 'polypeptide(L)'
;MTPYLAVALTSLVAYFIAVKRLGWRPTDLGRALGRMAESLGTGVIFAVVNVLAAAGLVLGLRMLTNRFFSLYSLDDLVWLAVSMLQGWAWGLWRDSKAAPLR
;
A
#
# COMPACT_ATOMS: atom_id res chain seq x y z
N MET A 1 11.80 24.23 0.90
CA MET A 1 12.03 23.74 -0.49
C MET A 1 13.07 22.61 -0.58
N THR A 2 13.37 21.89 0.51
CA THR A 2 14.48 20.91 0.59
C THR A 2 14.10 19.42 0.39
N PRO A 3 12.92 18.90 0.78
CA PRO A 3 12.67 17.45 0.70
C PRO A 3 12.40 16.96 -0.73
N TYR A 4 11.72 17.76 -1.56
CA TYR A 4 11.40 17.37 -2.94
C TYR A 4 12.66 17.22 -3.80
N LEU A 5 13.67 18.05 -3.58
CA LEU A 5 14.95 18.00 -4.28
C LEU A 5 15.73 16.72 -3.91
N ALA A 6 15.73 16.36 -2.62
CA ALA A 6 16.32 15.11 -2.17
C ALA A 6 15.62 13.90 -2.78
N VAL A 7 14.28 13.85 -2.74
CA VAL A 7 13.47 12.77 -3.34
C VAL A 7 13.71 12.66 -4.84
N ALA A 8 13.76 13.79 -5.56
CA ALA A 8 14.03 13.81 -6.98
C ALA A 8 15.44 13.27 -7.28
N LEU A 9 16.45 13.71 -6.53
CA LEU A 9 17.83 13.28 -6.73
C LEU A 9 18.01 11.79 -6.42
N THR A 10 17.45 11.29 -5.31
CA THR A 10 17.52 9.86 -4.96
C THR A 10 16.81 8.99 -5.99
N SER A 11 15.65 9.44 -6.50
CA SER A 11 14.90 8.74 -7.55
C SER A 11 15.69 8.72 -8.87
N LEU A 12 16.34 9.84 -9.22
CA LEU A 12 17.16 9.97 -10.41
C LEU A 12 18.40 9.06 -10.33
N VAL A 13 19.10 9.04 -9.20
CA VAL A 13 20.26 8.17 -8.97
C VAL A 13 19.85 6.69 -9.04
N ALA A 14 18.75 6.31 -8.39
CA ALA A 14 18.22 4.95 -8.47
C ALA A 14 17.89 4.55 -9.91
N TYR A 15 17.25 5.44 -10.67
CA TYR A 15 16.94 5.23 -12.08
C TYR A 15 18.20 5.03 -12.93
N PHE A 16 19.22 5.89 -12.77
CA PHE A 16 20.48 5.76 -13.49
C PHE A 16 21.20 4.46 -13.18
N ILE A 17 21.22 4.04 -11.91
CA ILE A 17 21.81 2.76 -11.50
C ILE A 17 21.04 1.60 -12.15
N ALA A 18 19.70 1.64 -12.12
CA ALA A 18 18.87 0.59 -12.71
C ALA A 18 19.10 0.43 -14.22
N VAL A 19 19.13 1.53 -14.97
CA VAL A 19 19.29 1.49 -16.43
C VAL A 19 20.73 1.19 -16.82
N LYS A 20 21.72 1.89 -16.25
CA LYS A 20 23.12 1.78 -16.69
C LYS A 20 23.87 0.61 -16.08
N ARG A 21 23.54 0.19 -14.86
CA ARG A 21 24.31 -0.85 -14.14
C ARG A 21 23.58 -2.18 -14.07
N LEU A 22 22.24 -2.16 -13.99
CA LEU A 22 21.42 -3.38 -13.92
C LEU A 22 20.81 -3.78 -15.28
N GLY A 23 20.99 -2.97 -16.32
CA GLY A 23 20.53 -3.28 -17.68
C GLY A 23 19.02 -3.26 -17.85
N TRP A 24 18.27 -2.62 -16.94
CA TRP A 24 16.81 -2.53 -17.02
C TRP A 24 16.39 -1.63 -18.18
N ARG A 25 15.31 -2.02 -18.88
CA ARG A 25 14.82 -1.20 -20.00
C ARG A 25 13.98 -0.04 -19.47
N PRO A 26 14.17 1.20 -19.96
CA PRO A 26 13.34 2.33 -19.58
C PRO A 26 11.84 2.11 -19.81
N THR A 27 11.49 1.29 -20.81
CA THR A 27 10.11 0.90 -21.13
C THR A 27 9.44 0.10 -20.01
N ASP A 28 10.22 -0.55 -19.14
CA ASP A 28 9.70 -1.34 -18.02
C ASP A 28 9.22 -0.45 -16.87
N LEU A 29 9.61 0.83 -16.86
CA LEU A 29 9.21 1.79 -15.84
C LEU A 29 7.69 2.02 -15.84
N GLY A 30 7.07 2.11 -17.03
CA GLY A 30 5.61 2.26 -17.15
C GLY A 30 4.86 1.05 -16.57
N ARG A 31 5.39 -0.15 -16.80
CA ARG A 31 4.82 -1.39 -16.23
C ARG A 31 5.00 -1.44 -14.71
N ALA A 32 6.15 -1.00 -14.20
CA ALA A 32 6.40 -0.91 -12.76
C ALA A 32 5.46 0.11 -12.09
N LEU A 33 5.24 1.28 -12.70
CA LEU A 33 4.30 2.28 -12.22
C LEU A 33 2.85 1.75 -12.23
N GLY A 34 2.47 1.02 -13.27
CA GLY A 34 1.16 0.34 -13.32
C GLY A 34 0.98 -0.65 -12.16
N ARG A 35 1.97 -1.50 -11.88
CA ARG A 35 1.94 -2.41 -10.72
C ARG A 35 1.92 -1.68 -9.39
N MET A 36 2.62 -0.56 -9.29
CA MET A 36 2.59 0.28 -8.09
C MET A 36 1.18 0.86 -7.88
N ALA A 37 0.54 1.37 -8.94
CA ALA A 37 -0.83 1.86 -8.89
C ALA A 37 -1.84 0.76 -8.51
N GLU A 38 -1.70 -0.45 -9.06
CA GLU A 38 -2.50 -1.62 -8.65
C GLU A 38 -2.33 -1.94 -7.16
N SER A 39 -1.09 -1.89 -6.65
CA SER A 39 -0.79 -2.14 -5.24
C SER A 39 -1.36 -1.06 -4.32
N LEU A 40 -1.32 0.21 -4.75
CA LEU A 40 -1.96 1.31 -4.03
C LEU A 40 -3.48 1.17 -4.04
N GLY A 41 -4.08 0.86 -5.20
CA GLY A 41 -5.53 0.68 -5.32
C GLY A 41 -6.05 -0.47 -4.45
N THR A 42 -5.34 -1.60 -4.44
CA THR A 42 -5.66 -2.71 -3.52
C THR A 42 -5.46 -2.32 -2.06
N GLY A 43 -4.44 -1.52 -1.75
CA GLY A 43 -4.27 -0.95 -0.41
C GLY A 43 -5.45 -0.08 0.03
N VAL A 44 -6.00 0.75 -0.87
CA VAL A 44 -7.20 1.56 -0.60
C VAL A 44 -8.41 0.67 -0.34
N ILE A 45 -8.58 -0.42 -1.09
CA ILE A 45 -9.65 -1.39 -0.85
C ILE A 45 -9.52 -1.99 0.55
N PHE A 46 -8.31 -2.41 0.96
CA PHE A 46 -8.07 -2.89 2.33
C PHE A 46 -8.36 -1.82 3.37
N ALA A 47 -8.03 -0.55 3.12
CA ALA A 47 -8.34 0.55 4.03
C ALA A 47 -9.86 0.68 4.25
N VAL A 48 -10.64 0.68 3.17
CA VAL A 48 -12.10 0.71 3.24
C VAL A 48 -12.64 -0.48 4.02
N VAL A 49 -12.19 -1.70 3.69
CA VAL A 49 -12.64 -2.92 4.36
C VAL A 49 -12.29 -2.91 5.85
N ASN A 50 -11.08 -2.50 6.21
CA ASN A 50 -10.64 -2.42 7.61
C ASN A 50 -11.47 -1.40 8.40
N VAL A 51 -11.72 -0.21 7.83
CA VAL A 51 -12.56 0.82 8.46
C VAL A 51 -13.98 0.30 8.67
N LEU A 52 -14.57 -0.35 7.66
CA LEU A 52 -15.92 -0.92 7.77
C LEU A 52 -15.97 -2.04 8.83
N ALA A 53 -14.98 -2.93 8.85
CA ALA A 53 -14.90 -4.02 9.83
C ALA A 53 -14.74 -3.48 11.25
N ALA A 54 -13.87 -2.49 11.45
CA ALA A 54 -13.64 -1.89 12.75
C ALA A 54 -14.85 -1.08 13.23
N ALA A 55 -15.50 -0.31 12.34
CA ALA A 55 -16.76 0.38 12.65
C ALA A 55 -17.86 -0.62 13.05
N GLY A 56 -18.02 -1.71 12.29
CA GLY A 56 -18.95 -2.78 12.63
C GLY A 56 -18.68 -3.39 14.00
N LEU A 57 -17.42 -3.65 14.33
CA LEU A 57 -17.01 -4.17 15.63
C LEU A 57 -17.33 -3.19 16.77
N VAL A 58 -17.03 -1.90 16.58
CA VAL A 58 -17.35 -0.85 17.57
C VAL A 58 -18.86 -0.75 17.79
N LEU A 59 -19.66 -0.76 16.72
CA LEU A 59 -21.12 -0.71 16.82
C LEU A 59 -21.68 -1.97 17.53
N GLY A 60 -21.16 -3.15 17.19
CA GLY A 60 -21.53 -4.40 17.86
C GLY A 60 -21.20 -4.39 19.35
N LEU A 61 -20.01 -3.92 19.74
CA LEU A 61 -19.63 -3.78 21.14
C LEU A 61 -20.52 -2.77 21.88
N ARG A 62 -20.85 -1.64 21.25
CA ARG A 62 -21.79 -0.65 21.83
C ARG A 62 -23.15 -1.29 22.10
N MET A 63 -23.67 -2.07 21.15
CA MET A 63 -24.94 -2.80 21.33
C MET A 63 -24.89 -3.82 22.46
N LEU A 64 -23.80 -4.58 22.58
CA LEU A 64 -23.69 -5.66 23.57
C LEU A 64 -23.39 -5.15 24.99
N THR A 65 -22.65 -4.05 25.12
CA THR A 65 -22.15 -3.57 26.42
C THR A 65 -22.87 -2.33 26.93
N ASN A 66 -23.66 -1.67 26.08
CA ASN A 66 -24.25 -0.35 26.34
C ASN A 66 -23.23 0.74 26.72
N ARG A 67 -21.95 0.54 26.41
CA ARG A 67 -20.86 1.50 26.66
C ARG A 67 -20.46 2.22 25.39
N PHE A 68 -20.08 3.48 25.51
CA PHE A 68 -19.58 4.27 24.39
C PHE A 68 -18.12 3.89 24.08
N PHE A 69 -17.89 3.34 22.89
CA PHE A 69 -16.55 3.15 22.32
C PHE A 69 -16.30 4.17 21.22
N SER A 70 -15.28 5.01 21.34
CA SER A 70 -15.00 6.06 20.35
C SER A 70 -14.52 5.47 19.03
N LEU A 71 -15.00 6.02 17.91
CA LEU A 71 -14.49 5.71 16.56
C LEU A 71 -13.21 6.48 16.23
N TYR A 72 -12.81 7.44 17.07
CA TYR A 72 -11.64 8.27 16.83
C TYR A 72 -10.34 7.46 16.81
N SER A 73 -10.29 6.32 17.50
CA SER A 73 -9.17 5.37 17.44
C SER A 73 -8.99 4.70 16.06
N LEU A 74 -9.95 4.88 15.14
CA LEU A 74 -9.86 4.39 13.76
C LEU A 74 -9.19 5.42 12.83
N ASP A 75 -9.05 6.67 13.26
CA ASP A 75 -8.40 7.75 12.52
C ASP A 75 -6.89 7.79 12.83
N ASP A 76 -6.23 6.64 12.72
CA ASP A 76 -4.79 6.51 12.97
C ASP A 76 -4.06 6.21 11.65
N LEU A 77 -2.93 6.90 11.43
CA LEU A 77 -2.01 6.65 10.32
C LEU A 77 -1.58 5.17 10.24
N VAL A 78 -1.56 4.47 11.38
CA VAL A 78 -1.27 3.03 11.46
C VAL A 78 -2.25 2.23 10.60
N TRP A 79 -3.54 2.56 10.59
CA TRP A 79 -4.53 1.85 9.77
C TRP A 79 -4.23 1.99 8.28
N LEU A 80 -3.92 3.22 7.85
CA LEU A 80 -3.55 3.48 6.46
C LEU A 80 -2.28 2.73 6.08
N ALA A 81 -1.24 2.79 6.93
CA ALA A 81 0.02 2.12 6.69
C ALA A 81 -0.16 0.60 6.57
N VAL A 82 -0.91 -0.02 7.49
CA VAL A 82 -1.21 -1.46 7.46
C VAL A 82 -2.00 -1.83 6.20
N SER A 83 -2.99 -1.04 5.81
CA SER A 83 -3.76 -1.28 4.59
C SER A 83 -2.92 -1.18 3.32
N MET A 84 -1.98 -0.23 3.24
CA MET A 84 -1.04 -0.17 2.13
C MET A 84 -0.11 -1.39 2.08
N LEU A 85 0.37 -1.84 3.24
CA LEU A 85 1.17 -3.07 3.33
C LEU A 85 0.36 -4.31 2.92
N GLN A 86 -0.92 -4.38 3.27
CA GLN A 86 -1.83 -5.45 2.83
C GLN A 86 -2.01 -5.45 1.31
N GLY A 87 -2.22 -4.27 0.70
CA GLY A 87 -2.30 -4.13 -0.77
C GLY A 87 -1.02 -4.58 -1.47
N TRP A 88 0.13 -4.18 -0.94
CA TRP A 88 1.43 -4.61 -1.49
C TRP A 88 1.67 -6.11 -1.32
N ALA A 89 1.43 -6.66 -0.13
CA ALA A 89 1.56 -8.09 0.14
C ALA A 89 0.64 -8.92 -0.74
N TRP A 90 -0.59 -8.45 -0.99
CA TRP A 90 -1.52 -9.06 -1.93
C TRP A 90 -0.97 -9.07 -3.37
N GLY A 91 -0.40 -7.96 -3.81
CA GLY A 91 0.27 -7.86 -5.10
C GLY A 91 1.41 -8.87 -5.25
N LEU A 92 2.28 -8.96 -4.24
CA LEU A 92 3.39 -9.92 -4.20
C LEU A 92 2.88 -11.38 -4.21
N TRP A 93 1.84 -11.67 -3.45
CA TRP A 93 1.26 -13.02 -3.40
C TRP A 93 0.60 -13.40 -4.73
N ARG A 94 -0.12 -12.48 -5.38
CA ARG A 94 -0.69 -12.70 -6.71
C ARG A 94 0.38 -13.01 -7.75
N ASP A 95 1.47 -12.23 -7.75
CA ASP A 95 2.58 -12.42 -8.69
C ASP A 95 3.32 -13.75 -8.43
N SER A 96 3.39 -14.22 -7.18
CA SER A 96 3.98 -15.53 -6.86
C SER A 96 3.22 -16.71 -7.48
N LYS A 97 1.90 -16.57 -7.72
CA LYS A 97 1.10 -17.61 -8.40
C LYS A 97 1.26 -17.60 -9.92
N ALA A 98 1.68 -16.48 -10.50
CA ALA A 98 1.87 -16.32 -11.94
C ALA A 98 3.27 -16.76 -12.42
N ALA A 99 4.19 -17.05 -11.49
CA ALA A 99 5.47 -17.68 -11.84
C ALA A 99 5.24 -19.16 -12.17
N PRO A 100 5.55 -19.63 -13.39
CA PRO A 100 5.57 -21.06 -13.66
C PRO A 100 6.61 -21.68 -12.72
N LEU A 101 6.23 -22.78 -12.05
CA LEU A 101 7.15 -23.66 -11.33
C LEU A 101 8.31 -23.98 -12.28
N ARG A 102 9.50 -23.46 -11.97
CA ARG A 102 10.74 -23.89 -12.61
C ARG A 102 11.21 -25.18 -11.97
#